data_AF-A0A929E9D2-F1
#
_entry.id   AF-A0A929E9D2-F1
#
_cell.length_a   1.000
_cell.length_b   1.000
_cell.length_c   1.000
_cell.angle_alpha   90.00
_cell.angle_beta   90.00
_cell.angle_gamma   90.00
#
_symmetry.space_group_name_H-M   'P 1'
#
loop_
_entity.id
_entity.type
_entity.pdbx_description
1 polymer ?
#
loop_
_entity_poly.entity_id
_entity_poly.type
_entity_poly.pdbx_seq_one_letter_code
_entity_poly.pdbx_strand_id
1 'polypeptide(L)'
;MAPLEPWEKVLVDNVAFSETVHGQIACVDCHNGVQSADKNEAHTDLVVSPSEYPEKYCGECHPNLIAHNESSLHTSQAGYWRTLEARSGVQNHPALQEMFGNHCASCHTSCGDCHVSQPTPVGGGFIDGHIFQRTPSMTRNCTACHGSRVGNEYMGKHEDIKADVHFRQGRMKCTDCHSGSEMHGSPQDCQSCHPGPEEVVVAPPDHRYDGVQSPRCESCHIPVTIGGDGITMHGQHAGDLSCQVCHSVSYTSCDGCHVALSDKTGKPFFTTGDSYLGFYIGRNTNKSYDRPYEYVTVRHIPIAPTSYEFYGDNLLPNFDEMPTWVYATPHNIQRNTPQTESCAGCHNNPEFFLTADKVYENELAANKDVIVESVPLSIAEILTDAAARPADHVKYTIAMCRSCHQVDGGFLKTPENHRGYAEDSCEICHAKPEL
;
A
#
# COMPACT_ATOMS: atom_id res chain seq x y z
N MET A 1 -11.32 -4.22 27.98
CA MET A 1 -10.87 -3.41 29.13
C MET A 1 -11.80 -2.22 29.27
N ALA A 2 -12.12 -1.80 30.49
CA ALA A 2 -12.81 -0.52 30.70
C ALA A 2 -11.95 0.63 30.14
N PRO A 3 -12.55 1.71 29.62
CA PRO A 3 -11.79 2.87 29.19
C PRO A 3 -11.01 3.43 30.39
N LEU A 4 -9.70 3.67 30.22
CA LEU A 4 -8.89 4.36 31.21
C LEU A 4 -9.34 5.82 31.36
N GLU A 5 -9.31 6.35 32.57
CA GLU A 5 -9.50 7.76 32.83
C GLU A 5 -8.40 8.59 32.12
N PRO A 6 -8.68 9.85 31.71
CA PRO A 6 -7.72 10.63 30.93
C PRO A 6 -6.34 10.79 31.56
N TRP A 7 -6.26 10.85 32.89
CA TRP A 7 -4.99 10.97 33.62
C TRP A 7 -4.22 9.64 33.68
N GLU A 8 -4.92 8.50 33.71
CA GLU A 8 -4.30 7.17 33.68
C GLU A 8 -3.64 6.89 32.34
N LYS A 9 -4.19 7.44 31.25
CA LYS A 9 -3.62 7.33 29.90
C LYS A 9 -2.24 7.97 29.77
N VAL A 10 -1.89 8.93 30.63
CA VAL A 10 -0.64 9.70 30.57
C VAL A 10 0.19 9.56 31.84
N LEU A 11 -0.07 8.50 32.61
CA LEU A 11 0.70 8.22 33.82
C LEU A 11 2.05 7.63 33.43
N VAL A 12 3.13 8.25 33.91
CA VAL A 12 4.49 7.73 33.77
C VAL A 12 4.68 6.59 34.77
N ASP A 13 5.20 5.45 34.30
CA ASP A 13 5.69 4.40 35.19
C ASP A 13 7.06 4.83 35.70
N ASN A 14 7.08 5.55 36.82
CA ASN A 14 8.30 6.15 37.34
C ASN A 14 9.38 5.12 37.72
N VAL A 15 9.00 3.90 38.08
CA VAL A 15 9.96 2.84 38.40
C VAL A 15 10.58 2.35 37.10
N ALA A 16 9.77 1.81 36.19
CA ALA A 16 10.28 1.19 34.97
C ALA A 16 10.92 2.21 34.02
N PHE A 17 10.35 3.41 33.88
CA PHE A 17 10.90 4.46 33.01
C PHE A 17 12.28 4.91 33.50
N SER A 18 12.45 5.10 34.82
CA SER A 18 13.72 5.54 35.39
C SER A 18 14.88 4.56 35.14
N GLU A 19 14.61 3.28 34.92
CA GLU A 19 15.64 2.28 34.60
C GLU A 19 16.12 2.36 33.15
N THR A 20 15.44 3.11 32.28
CA THR A 20 15.79 3.25 30.86
C THR A 20 16.78 4.38 30.63
N VAL A 21 17.49 4.36 29.49
CA VAL A 21 18.39 5.46 29.09
C VAL A 21 17.66 6.81 29.02
N HIS A 22 16.41 6.82 28.51
CA HIS A 22 15.60 8.04 28.43
C HIS A 22 15.17 8.54 29.81
N GLY A 23 14.88 7.65 30.77
CA GLY A 23 14.50 8.04 32.13
C GLY A 23 15.66 8.54 33.00
N GLN A 24 16.89 8.43 32.52
CA GLN A 24 18.07 9.06 33.14
C GLN A 24 18.24 10.53 32.72
N ILE A 25 17.47 10.99 31.72
CA ILE A 25 17.47 12.39 31.26
C ILE A 25 16.41 13.16 32.07
N ALA A 26 16.70 14.41 32.45
CA ALA A 26 15.74 15.20 33.17
C ALA A 26 14.52 15.52 32.27
N CYS A 27 13.31 15.44 32.82
CA CYS A 27 12.09 15.70 32.04
C CYS A 27 12.14 17.04 31.30
N VAL A 28 12.75 18.05 31.93
CA VAL A 28 12.87 19.41 31.38
C VAL A 28 13.77 19.52 30.16
N ASP A 29 14.69 18.57 29.96
CA ASP A 29 15.60 18.59 28.80
C ASP A 29 14.84 18.25 27.51
N CYS A 30 13.81 17.40 27.60
CA CYS A 30 12.95 17.04 26.47
C CYS A 30 11.69 17.92 26.42
N HIS A 31 11.04 18.14 27.56
CA HIS A 31 9.73 18.76 27.61
C HIS A 31 9.76 20.26 27.95
N ASN A 32 10.93 20.88 28.15
CA ASN A 32 11.04 22.19 28.80
C ASN A 32 10.27 22.19 30.14
N GLY A 33 9.64 23.28 30.51
CA GLY A 33 8.99 23.39 31.81
C GLY A 33 9.94 23.89 32.90
N VAL A 34 9.50 23.69 34.14
CA VAL A 34 10.26 24.04 35.34
C VAL A 34 10.40 22.79 36.19
N GLN A 35 11.58 22.55 36.76
CA GLN A 35 11.76 21.47 37.73
C GLN A 35 11.09 21.84 39.06
N SER A 36 9.79 21.56 39.18
CA SER A 36 8.98 21.81 40.38
C SER A 36 8.17 20.58 40.78
N ALA A 37 7.85 20.48 42.07
CA ALA A 37 6.90 19.50 42.59
C ALA A 37 5.45 19.95 42.42
N ASP A 38 5.21 21.25 42.17
CA ASP A 38 3.88 21.75 41.81
C ASP A 38 3.62 21.53 40.31
N LYS A 39 2.49 20.92 40.00
CA LYS A 39 2.12 20.56 38.62
C LYS A 39 1.99 21.78 37.71
N ASN A 40 1.37 22.86 38.20
CA ASN A 40 1.10 24.02 37.34
C ASN A 40 2.39 24.79 37.08
N GLU A 41 3.24 24.93 38.09
CA GLU A 41 4.58 25.50 37.93
C GLU A 41 5.42 24.66 36.98
N ALA A 42 5.46 23.33 37.19
CA ALA A 42 6.25 22.43 36.35
C ALA A 42 5.85 22.46 34.87
N HIS A 43 4.57 22.69 34.61
CA HIS A 43 4.02 22.77 33.25
C HIS A 43 4.07 24.17 32.62
N THR A 44 4.72 25.15 33.25
CA THR A 44 4.92 26.47 32.65
C THR A 44 5.81 26.36 31.41
N ASP A 45 5.32 26.72 30.22
CA ASP A 45 6.04 26.61 28.94
C ASP A 45 6.46 25.17 28.55
N LEU A 46 5.73 24.17 29.03
CA LEU A 46 5.92 22.76 28.69
C LEU A 46 5.64 22.48 27.22
N VAL A 47 6.57 21.82 26.54
CA VAL A 47 6.37 21.16 25.26
C VAL A 47 5.75 19.79 25.52
N VAL A 48 4.47 19.66 25.17
CA VAL A 48 3.69 18.43 25.43
C VAL A 48 4.22 17.25 24.61
N SER A 49 4.66 17.48 23.38
CA SER A 49 5.13 16.46 22.44
C SER A 49 6.51 16.84 21.86
N PRO A 50 7.62 16.49 22.55
CA PRO A 50 8.96 16.82 22.08
C PRO A 50 9.29 16.17 20.72
N SER A 51 8.65 15.04 20.40
CA SER A 51 8.87 14.33 19.14
C SER A 51 8.36 15.08 17.91
N GLU A 52 7.57 16.15 18.07
CA GLU A 52 7.23 17.07 16.98
C GLU A 52 8.42 17.96 16.56
N TYR A 53 9.46 18.03 17.40
CA TYR A 53 10.70 18.78 17.13
C TYR A 53 11.92 17.85 17.26
N PRO A 54 11.98 16.76 16.47
CA PRO A 54 12.89 15.66 16.71
C PRO A 54 14.36 16.07 16.43
N GLU A 55 14.62 17.07 15.59
CA GLU A 55 15.95 17.66 15.39
C GLU A 55 16.48 18.27 16.68
N LYS A 56 15.62 18.95 17.45
CA LYS A 56 15.99 19.65 18.68
C LYS A 56 16.20 18.69 19.85
N TYR A 57 15.29 17.73 20.02
CA TYR A 57 15.24 16.91 21.24
C TYR A 57 15.83 15.50 21.07
N CYS A 58 15.96 15.01 19.84
CA CYS A 58 16.44 13.65 19.57
C CYS A 58 17.73 13.63 18.72
N GLY A 59 18.02 14.71 17.99
CA GLY A 59 19.09 14.76 16.97
C GLY A 59 20.50 14.51 17.48
N GLU A 60 20.81 14.85 18.73
CA GLU A 60 22.14 14.59 19.31
C GLU A 60 22.41 13.10 19.49
N CYS A 61 21.41 12.33 19.93
CA CYS A 61 21.53 10.89 20.20
C CYS A 61 21.15 10.02 19.00
N HIS A 62 20.25 10.51 18.13
CA HIS A 62 19.71 9.78 16.99
C HIS A 62 19.94 10.48 15.64
N PRO A 63 21.15 10.97 15.33
CA PRO A 63 21.39 11.81 14.15
C PRO A 63 21.04 11.10 12.83
N ASN A 64 21.31 9.80 12.73
CA ASN A 64 21.02 9.01 11.53
C ASN A 64 19.52 8.84 11.27
N LEU A 65 18.68 8.79 12.31
CA LEU A 65 17.23 8.68 12.15
C LEU A 65 16.63 10.02 11.77
N ILE A 66 17.09 11.10 12.41
CA ILE A 66 16.63 12.46 12.10
C ILE A 66 16.94 12.84 10.66
N ALA A 67 18.11 12.48 10.15
CA ALA A 67 18.51 12.76 8.78
C ALA A 67 17.56 12.21 7.70
N HIS A 68 16.73 11.21 8.02
CA HIS A 68 15.77 10.60 7.10
C HIS A 68 14.31 10.88 7.46
N ASN A 69 14.04 11.57 8.57
CA ASN A 69 12.67 11.78 9.03
C ASN A 69 11.83 12.58 8.01
N GLU A 70 12.40 13.65 7.44
CA GLU A 70 11.73 14.47 6.41
C GLU A 70 11.37 13.69 5.15
N SER A 71 12.12 12.62 4.82
CA SER A 71 11.84 11.77 3.67
C SER A 71 10.82 10.66 3.96
N SER A 72 10.40 10.47 5.21
CA SER A 72 9.34 9.52 5.54
C SER A 72 7.97 10.04 5.11
N LEU A 73 7.18 9.23 4.40
CA LEU A 73 5.81 9.57 4.03
C LEU A 73 4.87 9.77 5.23
N HIS A 74 5.22 9.22 6.40
CA HIS A 74 4.48 9.45 7.64
C HIS A 74 4.70 10.87 8.20
N THR A 75 5.81 11.51 7.81
CA THR A 75 6.22 12.87 8.22
C THR A 75 6.12 13.91 7.11
N SER A 76 6.08 13.50 5.83
CA SER A 76 5.95 14.45 4.72
C SER A 76 4.52 14.52 4.19
N GLN A 77 3.75 13.44 4.32
CA GLN A 77 2.42 13.29 3.70
C GLN A 77 2.39 13.57 2.20
N ALA A 78 3.54 13.47 1.52
CA ALA A 78 3.71 13.89 0.12
C ALA A 78 2.67 13.26 -0.83
N GLY A 79 2.26 12.01 -0.58
CA GLY A 79 1.27 11.32 -1.40
C GLY A 79 -0.11 11.97 -1.43
N TYR A 80 -0.51 12.62 -0.33
CA TYR A 80 -1.76 13.38 -0.31
C TYR A 80 -1.64 14.61 -1.20
N TRP A 81 -0.58 15.39 -1.03
CA TRP A 81 -0.34 16.60 -1.82
C TRP A 81 -0.19 16.29 -3.31
N ARG A 82 0.55 15.24 -3.68
CA ARG A 82 0.64 14.76 -5.07
C ARG A 82 -0.75 14.51 -5.68
N THR A 83 -1.65 13.90 -4.92
CA THR A 83 -3.01 13.59 -5.41
C THR A 83 -3.90 14.84 -5.47
N LEU A 84 -3.82 15.70 -4.45
CA LEU A 84 -4.56 16.96 -4.40
C LEU A 84 -4.15 17.88 -5.54
N GLU A 85 -2.85 18.01 -5.79
CA GLU A 85 -2.30 18.81 -6.89
C GLU A 85 -2.73 18.27 -8.25
N ALA A 86 -2.67 16.95 -8.47
CA ALA A 86 -3.08 16.34 -9.73
C ALA A 86 -4.57 16.56 -10.04
N ARG A 87 -5.45 16.47 -9.04
CA ARG A 87 -6.90 16.70 -9.21
C ARG A 87 -7.30 18.18 -9.12
N SER A 88 -6.37 19.05 -8.75
CA SER A 88 -6.60 20.47 -8.54
C SER A 88 -5.61 21.33 -9.32
N GLY A 89 -5.30 22.52 -8.81
CA GLY A 89 -4.24 23.38 -9.29
C GLY A 89 -3.77 24.32 -8.20
N VAL A 90 -2.58 24.89 -8.41
CA VAL A 90 -1.87 25.77 -7.45
C VAL A 90 -2.72 26.93 -6.92
N GLN A 91 -3.67 27.41 -7.71
CA GLN A 91 -4.60 28.49 -7.33
C GLN A 91 -5.52 28.12 -6.16
N ASN A 92 -5.83 26.83 -5.99
CA ASN A 92 -6.73 26.33 -4.94
C ASN A 92 -5.97 25.94 -3.66
N HIS A 93 -4.63 26.01 -3.66
CA HIS A 93 -3.81 25.59 -2.53
C HIS A 93 -4.17 26.27 -1.20
N PRO A 94 -4.50 27.58 -1.12
CA PRO A 94 -4.85 28.19 0.16
C PRO A 94 -6.06 27.52 0.84
N ALA A 95 -7.15 27.27 0.10
CA ALA A 95 -8.33 26.59 0.63
C ALA A 95 -8.04 25.11 0.95
N LEU A 96 -7.28 24.44 0.08
CA LEU A 96 -6.90 23.04 0.29
C LEU A 96 -5.93 22.87 1.47
N GLN A 97 -5.08 23.84 1.78
CA GLN A 97 -4.20 23.82 2.97
C GLN A 97 -5.00 23.91 4.26
N GLU A 98 -6.00 24.79 4.32
CA GLU A 98 -6.90 24.85 5.47
C GLU A 98 -7.67 23.53 5.64
N MET A 99 -8.26 23.02 4.56
CA MET A 99 -8.94 21.73 4.54
C MET A 99 -8.02 20.59 5.01
N PHE A 100 -6.81 20.52 4.44
CA PHE A 100 -5.83 19.49 4.75
C PHE A 100 -5.42 19.53 6.22
N GLY A 101 -5.16 20.72 6.76
CA GLY A 101 -4.84 20.92 8.18
C GLY A 101 -5.96 20.44 9.09
N ASN A 102 -7.22 20.74 8.74
CA ASN A 102 -8.38 20.37 9.55
C ASN A 102 -8.71 18.87 9.49
N HIS A 103 -8.53 18.21 8.33
CA HIS A 103 -9.08 16.88 8.10
C HIS A 103 -8.04 15.78 7.88
N CYS A 104 -6.89 16.10 7.31
CA CYS A 104 -5.94 15.10 6.81
C CYS A 104 -4.67 15.06 7.65
N ALA A 105 -4.17 16.22 8.10
CA ALA A 105 -2.93 16.35 8.86
C ALA A 105 -2.95 15.60 10.21
N SER A 106 -4.11 15.12 10.66
CA SER A 106 -4.21 14.21 11.81
C SER A 106 -3.50 12.86 11.59
N CYS A 107 -3.21 12.49 10.34
CA CYS A 107 -2.40 11.33 9.99
C CYS A 107 -0.89 11.59 10.12
N HIS A 108 -0.46 12.84 10.30
CA HIS A 108 0.94 13.16 10.52
C HIS A 108 1.39 12.57 11.84
N THR A 109 2.49 11.83 11.84
CA THR A 109 3.01 11.16 13.03
C THR A 109 4.36 11.71 13.41
N SER A 110 4.61 11.79 14.70
CA SER A 110 5.93 12.03 15.28
C SER A 110 6.57 10.72 15.76
N CYS A 111 7.85 10.75 16.14
CA CYS A 111 8.51 9.58 16.74
C CYS A 111 7.72 9.05 17.97
N GLY A 112 7.13 9.95 18.76
CA GLY A 112 6.35 9.64 19.95
C GLY A 112 5.09 8.84 19.64
N ASP A 113 4.39 9.14 18.53
CA ASP A 113 3.16 8.45 18.12
C ASP A 113 3.36 6.97 17.74
N CYS A 114 4.61 6.58 17.48
CA CYS A 114 4.99 5.19 17.22
C CYS A 114 5.68 4.55 18.41
N HIS A 115 6.56 5.29 19.10
CA HIS A 115 7.48 4.73 20.07
C HIS A 115 7.08 4.97 21.53
N VAL A 116 6.15 5.86 21.85
CA VAL A 116 5.84 6.20 23.25
C VAL A 116 4.34 6.19 23.52
N SER A 117 3.55 6.76 22.62
CA SER A 117 2.10 6.93 22.74
C SER A 117 1.35 6.26 21.60
N GLN A 118 0.04 6.13 21.81
CA GLN A 118 -0.90 5.89 20.72
C GLN A 118 -1.11 7.19 19.96
N PRO A 119 -1.38 7.13 18.65
CA PRO A 119 -1.69 8.31 17.85
C PRO A 119 -2.88 9.09 18.40
N THR A 120 -2.82 10.42 18.31
CA THR A 120 -3.90 11.33 18.72
C THR A 120 -5.29 10.97 18.16
N PRO A 121 -5.44 10.55 16.88
CA PRO A 121 -6.76 10.20 16.32
C PRO A 121 -7.52 9.09 17.05
N VAL A 122 -6.83 8.21 17.78
CA VAL A 122 -7.47 7.13 18.57
C VAL A 122 -7.59 7.46 20.06
N GLY A 123 -7.41 8.74 20.42
CA GLY A 123 -7.56 9.23 21.80
C GLY A 123 -6.29 9.17 22.64
N GLY A 124 -5.13 8.97 22.00
CA GLY A 124 -3.80 9.12 22.59
C GLY A 124 -3.49 8.21 23.78
N GLY A 125 -2.52 8.65 24.58
CA GLY A 125 -2.06 7.97 25.80
C GLY A 125 -0.86 7.05 25.58
N PHE A 126 -0.09 6.82 26.63
CA PHE A 126 1.12 6.02 26.58
C PHE A 126 0.84 4.55 26.27
N ILE A 127 1.76 3.96 25.50
CA ILE A 127 1.76 2.53 25.25
C ILE A 127 2.07 1.78 26.54
N ASP A 128 3.11 2.21 27.24
CA ASP A 128 3.64 1.50 28.40
C ASP A 128 4.32 2.47 29.38
N GLY A 129 3.53 3.32 30.05
CA GLY A 129 4.05 4.18 31.12
C GLY A 129 5.16 5.15 30.72
N HIS A 130 5.11 5.71 29.50
CA HIS A 130 6.14 6.58 28.88
C HIS A 130 7.46 5.87 28.49
N ILE A 131 7.49 4.55 28.50
CA ILE A 131 8.65 3.78 28.04
C ILE A 131 8.72 3.79 26.51
N PHE A 132 9.89 4.17 25.98
CA PHE A 132 10.19 4.16 24.55
C PHE A 132 10.29 2.73 24.02
N GLN A 133 9.33 2.35 23.20
CA GLN A 133 9.22 1.06 22.52
C GLN A 133 10.04 1.08 21.24
N ARG A 134 11.10 0.26 21.16
CA ARG A 134 11.90 0.12 19.93
C ARG A 134 11.04 -0.32 18.74
N THR A 135 10.11 -1.24 18.96
CA THR A 135 9.19 -1.74 17.94
C THR A 135 7.76 -1.30 18.28
N PRO A 136 7.10 -0.51 17.40
CA PRO A 136 5.73 -0.07 17.64
C PRO A 136 4.75 -1.24 17.79
N SER A 137 3.66 -0.99 18.52
CA SER A 137 2.58 -1.96 18.63
C SER A 137 1.79 -2.05 17.33
N MET A 138 1.64 -3.27 16.81
CA MET A 138 0.79 -3.51 15.65
C MET A 138 -0.64 -2.99 15.88
N THR A 139 -1.23 -3.28 17.05
CA THR A 139 -2.64 -2.97 17.31
C THR A 139 -2.86 -1.52 17.77
N ARG A 140 -1.90 -0.97 18.52
CA ARG A 140 -2.03 0.35 19.17
C ARG A 140 -1.33 1.49 18.43
N ASN A 141 -0.46 1.20 17.46
CA ASN A 141 0.19 2.20 16.62
C ASN A 141 -0.19 1.99 15.14
N CYS A 142 0.15 0.84 14.55
CA CYS A 142 -0.07 0.63 13.10
C CYS A 142 -1.56 0.62 12.75
N THR A 143 -2.34 -0.24 13.39
CA THR A 143 -3.79 -0.35 13.12
C THR A 143 -4.62 0.69 13.85
N ALA A 144 -4.00 1.55 14.68
CA ALA A 144 -4.69 2.73 15.19
C ALA A 144 -5.02 3.69 14.04
N CYS A 145 -4.11 3.85 13.08
CA CYS A 145 -4.33 4.67 11.89
C CYS A 145 -4.81 3.83 10.68
N HIS A 146 -4.22 2.66 10.45
CA HIS A 146 -4.53 1.82 9.29
C HIS A 146 -5.61 0.75 9.57
N GLY A 147 -6.34 0.87 10.68
CA GLY A 147 -7.23 -0.19 11.17
C GLY A 147 -8.44 -0.49 10.29
N SER A 148 -9.08 0.54 9.75
CA SER A 148 -10.37 0.42 9.04
C SER A 148 -10.29 -0.43 7.78
N ARG A 149 -9.21 -0.29 7.01
CA ARG A 149 -8.96 -1.06 5.77
C ARG A 149 -7.95 -2.16 6.02
N VAL A 150 -6.68 -1.78 6.18
CA VAL A 150 -5.55 -2.72 6.25
C VAL A 150 -5.66 -3.63 7.46
N GLY A 151 -5.92 -3.07 8.65
CA GLY A 151 -6.03 -3.86 9.88
C GLY A 151 -7.19 -4.86 9.84
N ASN A 152 -8.36 -4.44 9.36
CA ASN A 152 -9.53 -5.30 9.26
C ASN A 152 -9.34 -6.42 8.24
N GLU A 153 -8.74 -6.12 7.08
CA GLU A 153 -8.36 -7.11 6.06
C GLU A 153 -7.34 -8.12 6.60
N TYR A 154 -6.23 -7.63 7.19
CA TYR A 154 -5.11 -8.47 7.61
C TYR A 154 -5.46 -9.39 8.78
N MET A 155 -6.23 -8.87 9.74
CA MET A 155 -6.63 -9.63 10.93
C MET A 155 -7.96 -10.39 10.76
N GLY A 156 -8.60 -10.32 9.59
CA GLY A 156 -9.85 -11.04 9.30
C GLY A 156 -11.02 -10.58 10.17
N LYS A 157 -11.26 -9.27 10.21
CA LYS A 157 -12.37 -8.66 10.97
C LYS A 157 -13.64 -8.46 10.13
N HIS A 158 -13.59 -8.76 8.83
CA HIS A 158 -14.77 -8.81 7.99
C HIS A 158 -15.44 -10.18 8.13
N GLU A 159 -16.78 -10.18 8.23
CA GLU A 159 -17.56 -11.42 8.26
C GLU A 159 -17.29 -12.25 7.00
N ASP A 160 -17.25 -13.58 7.15
CA ASP A 160 -17.00 -14.56 6.09
C ASP A 160 -15.65 -14.46 5.34
N ILE A 161 -14.80 -13.49 5.67
CA ILE A 161 -13.47 -13.34 5.08
C ILE A 161 -12.40 -13.72 6.11
N LYS A 162 -11.62 -14.75 5.77
CA LYS A 162 -10.51 -15.19 6.62
C LYS A 162 -9.42 -14.12 6.67
N ALA A 163 -8.78 -14.01 7.83
CA ALA A 163 -7.55 -13.26 7.98
C ALA A 163 -6.47 -13.73 7.00
N ASP A 164 -5.58 -12.80 6.63
CA ASP A 164 -4.41 -13.06 5.81
C ASP A 164 -3.64 -14.29 6.30
N VAL A 165 -3.17 -15.14 5.38
CA VAL A 165 -2.42 -16.35 5.73
C VAL A 165 -1.13 -16.04 6.50
N HIS A 166 -0.48 -14.91 6.21
CA HIS A 166 0.73 -14.47 6.91
C HIS A 166 0.42 -14.11 8.37
N PHE A 167 -0.73 -13.51 8.65
CA PHE A 167 -1.18 -13.27 10.02
C PHE A 167 -1.64 -14.55 10.71
N ARG A 168 -2.61 -15.25 10.11
CA ARG A 168 -3.35 -16.35 10.73
C ARG A 168 -2.48 -17.58 10.96
N GLN A 169 -1.61 -17.91 10.01
CA GLN A 169 -0.74 -19.08 10.05
C GLN A 169 0.72 -18.69 10.29
N GLY A 170 1.20 -17.66 9.59
CA GLY A 170 2.58 -17.18 9.73
C GLY A 170 2.86 -16.44 11.04
N ARG A 171 1.81 -15.97 11.75
CA ARG A 171 1.93 -15.13 12.95
C ARG A 171 2.73 -13.85 12.71
N MET A 172 2.76 -13.38 11.46
CA MET A 172 3.54 -12.22 11.05
C MET A 172 2.87 -10.91 11.51
N LYS A 173 3.70 -10.01 12.02
CA LYS A 173 3.38 -8.61 12.32
C LYS A 173 3.70 -7.75 11.10
N CYS A 174 3.19 -6.52 11.09
CA CYS A 174 3.48 -5.56 10.01
C CYS A 174 4.98 -5.38 9.77
N THR A 175 5.78 -5.37 10.85
CA THR A 175 7.24 -5.18 10.79
C THR A 175 8.01 -6.37 10.22
N ASP A 176 7.37 -7.52 10.05
CA ASP A 176 8.00 -8.68 9.41
C ASP A 176 8.03 -8.52 7.88
N CYS A 177 7.18 -7.64 7.33
CA CYS A 177 7.15 -7.29 5.91
C CYS A 177 7.62 -5.85 5.66
N HIS A 178 7.34 -4.93 6.58
CA HIS A 178 7.72 -3.52 6.48
C HIS A 178 8.86 -3.19 7.44
N SER A 179 10.04 -2.94 6.90
CA SER A 179 11.24 -2.75 7.72
C SER A 179 11.26 -1.38 8.41
N GLY A 180 12.06 -1.26 9.47
CA GLY A 180 12.29 0.04 10.12
C GLY A 180 12.93 1.07 9.18
N SER A 181 13.75 0.63 8.22
CA SER A 181 14.36 1.50 7.20
C SER A 181 13.28 2.17 6.34
N GLU A 182 12.30 1.39 5.88
CA GLU A 182 11.19 1.90 5.07
C GLU A 182 10.30 2.84 5.87
N MET A 183 9.99 2.48 7.12
CA MET A 183 9.13 3.26 8.00
C MET A 183 9.76 4.62 8.36
N HIS A 184 11.08 4.67 8.51
CA HIS A 184 11.84 5.91 8.76
C HIS A 184 12.20 6.68 7.49
N GLY A 185 11.71 6.28 6.31
CA GLY A 185 12.00 6.99 5.05
C GLY A 185 13.47 6.92 4.62
N SER A 186 14.23 5.95 5.15
CA SER A 186 15.62 5.76 4.75
C SER A 186 15.66 5.19 3.33
N PRO A 187 16.38 5.84 2.40
CA PRO A 187 16.48 5.35 1.04
C PRO A 187 17.16 3.98 1.00
N GLN A 188 16.84 3.19 0.00
CA GLN A 188 17.55 1.94 -0.25
C GLN A 188 19.03 2.27 -0.55
N ASP A 189 19.96 1.64 0.16
CA ASP A 189 21.39 1.80 -0.12
C ASP A 189 21.77 0.98 -1.36
N CYS A 190 21.47 1.54 -2.54
CA CYS A 190 21.80 0.90 -3.81
C CYS A 190 23.31 0.73 -3.98
N GLN A 191 24.14 1.59 -3.37
CA GLN A 191 25.60 1.54 -3.50
C GLN A 191 26.21 0.33 -2.78
N SER A 192 25.55 -0.17 -1.72
CA SER A 192 25.96 -1.41 -1.06
C SER A 192 26.01 -2.63 -2.01
N CYS A 193 25.13 -2.65 -3.03
CA CYS A 193 25.01 -3.75 -4.00
C CYS A 193 25.46 -3.37 -5.42
N HIS A 194 25.42 -2.09 -5.78
CA HIS A 194 25.81 -1.54 -7.08
C HIS A 194 26.95 -0.52 -6.92
N PRO A 195 28.16 -0.96 -6.54
CA PRO A 195 29.31 -0.06 -6.42
C PRO A 195 29.68 0.46 -7.81
N GLY A 196 29.31 1.70 -8.09
CA GLY A 196 29.59 2.40 -9.35
C GLY A 196 30.20 3.77 -9.10
N PRO A 197 30.86 4.37 -10.10
CA PRO A 197 31.44 5.71 -9.96
C PRO A 197 30.38 6.83 -9.90
N GLU A 198 29.11 6.52 -10.17
CA GLU A 198 28.01 7.48 -10.16
C GLU A 198 27.36 7.55 -8.77
N GLU A 199 27.43 8.72 -8.14
CA GLU A 199 26.59 9.07 -7.00
C GLU A 199 25.13 9.17 -7.49
N VAL A 200 24.32 8.17 -7.15
CA VAL A 200 22.89 8.20 -7.42
C VAL A 200 22.18 8.89 -6.26
N VAL A 201 21.71 10.11 -6.49
CA VAL A 201 20.79 10.79 -5.55
C VAL A 201 19.38 10.26 -5.83
N VAL A 202 18.87 9.41 -4.95
CA VAL A 202 17.48 8.95 -4.99
C VAL A 202 16.61 10.01 -4.33
N ALA A 203 15.64 10.56 -5.06
CA ALA A 203 14.69 11.50 -4.49
C ALA A 203 13.84 10.82 -3.40
N PRO A 204 13.43 11.55 -2.35
CA PRO A 204 12.47 11.02 -1.38
C PRO A 204 11.19 10.53 -2.05
N PRO A 205 10.56 9.47 -1.52
CA PRO A 205 9.31 8.97 -2.07
C PRO A 205 8.22 10.03 -1.96
N ASP A 206 7.50 10.28 -3.06
CA ASP A 206 6.40 11.24 -3.08
C ASP A 206 5.00 10.57 -2.98
N HIS A 207 4.93 9.23 -3.02
CA HIS A 207 3.76 8.44 -2.63
C HIS A 207 4.13 7.01 -2.22
N ARG A 208 3.17 6.27 -1.65
CA ARG A 208 3.36 4.90 -1.12
C ARG A 208 3.83 3.82 -2.11
N TYR A 209 3.81 4.14 -3.41
CA TYR A 209 4.22 3.23 -4.48
C TYR A 209 5.40 3.79 -5.28
N ASP A 210 6.04 4.85 -4.79
CA ASP A 210 7.25 5.38 -5.39
C ASP A 210 8.46 4.49 -5.03
N GLY A 211 9.45 4.48 -5.91
CA GLY A 211 10.66 3.65 -5.79
C GLY A 211 10.42 2.15 -5.89
N VAL A 212 11.43 1.41 -5.43
CA VAL A 212 11.50 -0.06 -5.50
C VAL A 212 10.29 -0.66 -4.78
N GLN A 213 9.56 -1.55 -5.45
CA GLN A 213 8.48 -2.30 -4.81
C GLN A 213 9.03 -3.07 -3.61
N SER A 214 8.53 -2.77 -2.42
CA SER A 214 8.81 -3.50 -1.19
C SER A 214 7.59 -3.42 -0.26
N PRO A 215 7.16 -4.53 0.36
CA PRO A 215 7.67 -5.89 0.19
C PRO A 215 7.35 -6.48 -1.19
N ARG A 216 8.17 -7.45 -1.65
CA ARG A 216 7.88 -8.29 -2.83
C ARG A 216 7.57 -9.71 -2.40
N CYS A 217 6.54 -10.31 -2.99
CA CYS A 217 6.15 -11.68 -2.71
C CYS A 217 7.32 -12.64 -3.03
N GLU A 218 7.99 -12.38 -4.14
CA GLU A 218 9.10 -13.12 -4.72
C GLU A 218 10.35 -13.12 -3.83
N SER A 219 10.51 -12.12 -2.95
CA SER A 219 11.62 -12.08 -1.99
C SER A 219 11.50 -13.13 -0.89
N CYS A 220 10.28 -13.56 -0.56
CA CYS A 220 10.02 -14.62 0.43
C CYS A 220 9.61 -15.95 -0.22
N HIS A 221 8.89 -15.89 -1.35
CA HIS A 221 8.38 -17.05 -2.08
C HIS A 221 9.29 -17.44 -3.25
N ILE A 222 10.59 -17.59 -2.98
CA ILE A 222 11.62 -17.93 -3.98
C ILE A 222 11.23 -19.12 -4.88
N PRO A 223 10.63 -20.23 -4.36
CA PRO A 223 10.22 -21.34 -5.21
C PRO A 223 9.24 -20.96 -6.33
N VAL A 224 8.38 -19.96 -6.10
CA VAL A 224 7.48 -19.42 -7.14
C VAL A 224 8.30 -18.74 -8.23
N THR A 225 9.25 -17.89 -7.84
CA THR A 225 10.11 -17.11 -8.73
C THR A 225 10.95 -17.99 -9.66
N ILE A 226 11.39 -19.15 -9.19
CA ILE A 226 12.22 -20.09 -9.97
C ILE A 226 11.40 -21.22 -10.62
N GLY A 227 10.06 -21.17 -10.55
CA GLY A 227 9.19 -22.23 -11.07
C GLY A 227 9.32 -23.59 -10.38
N GLY A 228 9.87 -23.60 -9.16
CA GLY A 228 10.14 -24.81 -8.37
C GLY A 228 9.01 -25.24 -7.44
N ASP A 229 7.85 -24.59 -7.49
CA ASP A 229 6.70 -24.88 -6.64
C ASP A 229 5.68 -25.86 -7.26
N GLY A 230 5.85 -26.20 -8.54
CA GLY A 230 5.00 -27.12 -9.27
C GLY A 230 3.64 -26.55 -9.70
N ILE A 231 3.45 -25.22 -9.64
CA ILE A 231 2.21 -24.57 -10.03
C ILE A 231 2.41 -23.86 -11.38
N THR A 232 1.93 -24.50 -12.46
CA THR A 232 2.09 -23.99 -13.84
C THR A 232 1.55 -22.56 -14.01
N MET A 233 0.47 -22.20 -13.31
CA MET A 233 -0.16 -20.88 -13.40
C MET A 233 0.76 -19.73 -12.97
N HIS A 234 1.69 -19.97 -12.05
CA HIS A 234 2.66 -18.95 -11.66
C HIS A 234 3.63 -18.63 -12.79
N GLY A 235 4.04 -19.62 -13.57
CA GLY A 235 4.87 -19.39 -14.77
C GLY A 235 4.08 -18.75 -15.90
N GLN A 236 2.86 -19.24 -16.17
CA GLN A 236 2.03 -18.77 -17.30
C GLN A 236 1.55 -17.32 -17.17
N HIS A 237 1.38 -16.81 -15.95
CA HIS A 237 0.92 -15.45 -15.69
C HIS A 237 1.99 -14.53 -15.08
N ALA A 238 3.23 -15.03 -14.94
CA ALA A 238 4.32 -14.26 -14.37
C ALA A 238 4.58 -12.98 -15.17
N GLY A 239 4.68 -11.86 -14.46
CA GLY A 239 4.99 -10.56 -15.05
C GLY A 239 3.78 -9.80 -15.61
N ASP A 240 2.71 -10.49 -15.99
CA ASP A 240 1.48 -9.85 -16.49
C ASP A 240 0.51 -9.50 -15.36
N LEU A 241 0.39 -10.37 -14.35
CA LEU A 241 -0.52 -10.19 -13.22
C LEU A 241 0.26 -9.89 -11.94
N SER A 242 -0.20 -8.91 -11.15
CA SER A 242 0.29 -8.80 -9.78
C SER A 242 -0.19 -9.99 -8.94
N CYS A 243 0.61 -10.45 -7.97
CA CYS A 243 0.28 -11.64 -7.18
C CYS A 243 -1.09 -11.55 -6.47
N GLN A 244 -1.49 -10.33 -6.09
CA GLN A 244 -2.77 -10.05 -5.46
C GLN A 244 -3.97 -10.33 -6.39
N VAL A 245 -3.80 -10.34 -7.71
CA VAL A 245 -4.86 -10.74 -8.66
C VAL A 245 -5.34 -12.16 -8.36
N CYS A 246 -4.42 -13.07 -8.03
CA CYS A 246 -4.76 -14.43 -7.68
C CYS A 246 -4.98 -14.61 -6.17
N HIS A 247 -4.20 -13.91 -5.34
CA HIS A 247 -4.13 -14.21 -3.92
C HIS A 247 -4.93 -13.28 -3.02
N SER A 248 -5.61 -12.25 -3.54
CA SER A 248 -6.53 -11.43 -2.74
C SER A 248 -7.95 -11.96 -2.84
N VAL A 249 -8.73 -11.74 -1.78
CA VAL A 249 -10.19 -11.92 -1.76
C VAL A 249 -10.87 -10.56 -1.70
N SER A 250 -12.21 -10.50 -1.57
CA SER A 250 -12.92 -9.23 -1.42
C SER A 250 -12.35 -8.35 -0.30
N TYR A 251 -12.28 -7.05 -0.54
CA TYR A 251 -11.72 -6.05 0.36
C TYR A 251 -12.53 -4.74 0.31
N THR A 252 -12.23 -3.85 1.25
CA THR A 252 -13.04 -2.63 1.45
C THR A 252 -12.81 -1.61 0.33
N SER A 253 -13.87 -1.21 -0.35
CA SER A 253 -13.94 -0.02 -1.22
C SER A 253 -14.86 1.02 -0.56
N CYS A 254 -14.68 2.29 -0.93
CA CYS A 254 -15.52 3.37 -0.41
C CYS A 254 -15.82 4.37 -1.53
N ASP A 255 -17.00 4.97 -1.48
CA ASP A 255 -17.41 5.98 -2.47
C ASP A 255 -17.59 7.32 -1.80
N GLY A 256 -17.13 8.38 -2.46
CA GLY A 256 -17.28 9.76 -1.99
C GLY A 256 -16.59 10.02 -0.64
N CYS A 257 -16.04 11.21 -0.48
CA CYS A 257 -15.66 11.73 0.83
C CYS A 257 -16.00 13.20 0.85
N HIS A 258 -16.80 13.65 1.81
CA HIS A 258 -17.15 15.05 1.98
C HIS A 258 -16.73 15.48 3.36
N VAL A 259 -15.95 16.55 3.43
CA VAL A 259 -15.40 17.09 4.68
C VAL A 259 -16.08 18.40 5.05
N ALA A 260 -16.32 18.61 6.34
CA ALA A 260 -16.93 19.84 6.85
C ALA A 260 -16.60 20.06 8.33
N LEU A 261 -16.86 21.28 8.82
CA LEU A 261 -16.79 21.59 10.25
C LEU A 261 -18.18 21.55 10.88
N SER A 262 -18.28 21.03 12.09
CA SER A 262 -19.55 20.98 12.83
C SER A 262 -19.93 22.39 13.32
N ASP A 263 -21.08 22.91 12.90
CA ASP A 263 -21.61 24.20 13.38
C ASP A 263 -21.74 24.30 14.90
N LYS A 264 -21.93 23.16 15.58
CA LYS A 264 -22.11 23.11 17.04
C LYS A 264 -20.80 23.10 17.81
N THR A 265 -19.77 22.47 17.27
CA THR A 265 -18.54 22.18 18.03
C THR A 265 -17.29 22.79 17.42
N GLY A 266 -17.37 23.28 16.18
CA GLY A 266 -16.23 23.70 15.37
C GLY A 266 -15.30 22.55 14.96
N LYS A 267 -15.62 21.29 15.31
CA LYS A 267 -14.73 20.15 15.06
C LYS A 267 -14.87 19.64 13.63
N PRO A 268 -13.77 19.23 12.98
CA PRO A 268 -13.79 18.60 11.68
C PRO A 268 -14.48 17.25 11.72
N PHE A 269 -15.27 16.95 10.69
CA PHE A 269 -15.84 15.64 10.44
C PHE A 269 -15.84 15.36 8.93
N PHE A 270 -16.11 14.10 8.57
CA PHE A 270 -16.29 13.68 7.19
C PHE A 270 -17.44 12.69 7.06
N THR A 271 -17.97 12.56 5.86
CA THR A 271 -18.93 11.52 5.49
C THR A 271 -18.48 10.84 4.21
N THR A 272 -18.72 9.54 4.11
CA THR A 272 -18.57 8.77 2.88
C THR A 272 -19.95 8.48 2.30
N GLY A 273 -20.05 8.38 0.97
CA GLY A 273 -21.26 7.95 0.28
C GLY A 273 -21.62 6.50 0.59
N ASP A 274 -20.66 5.57 0.39
CA ASP A 274 -20.82 4.17 0.74
C ASP A 274 -19.48 3.51 1.15
N SER A 275 -19.55 2.35 1.79
CA SER A 275 -18.43 1.48 2.10
C SER A 275 -18.85 0.02 1.97
N TYR A 276 -18.24 -0.70 1.03
CA TYR A 276 -18.62 -2.07 0.68
C TYR A 276 -17.39 -2.96 0.48
N LEU A 277 -17.62 -4.27 0.48
CA LEU A 277 -16.60 -5.25 0.12
C LEU A 277 -16.75 -5.61 -1.36
N GLY A 278 -15.64 -5.57 -2.10
CA GLY A 278 -15.61 -5.94 -3.50
C GLY A 278 -14.22 -6.43 -3.93
N PHE A 279 -14.15 -6.98 -5.13
CA PHE A 279 -12.89 -7.39 -5.75
C PHE A 279 -12.96 -7.11 -7.24
N TYR A 280 -12.02 -6.31 -7.75
CA TYR A 280 -11.87 -6.11 -9.19
C TYR A 280 -10.41 -6.09 -9.62
N ILE A 281 -10.21 -6.54 -10.85
CA ILE A 281 -8.97 -6.53 -11.62
C ILE A 281 -9.10 -5.42 -12.66
N GLY A 282 -8.16 -4.47 -12.63
CA GLY A 282 -8.08 -3.37 -13.59
C GLY A 282 -6.75 -3.37 -14.33
N ARG A 283 -6.65 -2.53 -15.37
CA ARG A 283 -5.36 -2.22 -16.01
C ARG A 283 -4.47 -1.44 -15.05
N ASN A 284 -3.18 -1.74 -15.06
CA ASN A 284 -2.20 -1.02 -14.25
C ASN A 284 -1.89 0.35 -14.87
N THR A 285 -2.37 1.43 -14.23
CA THR A 285 -2.02 2.81 -14.61
C THR A 285 -0.72 3.31 -13.96
N ASN A 286 -0.11 2.52 -13.09
CA ASN A 286 1.15 2.83 -12.41
C ASN A 286 2.28 1.87 -12.85
N LYS A 287 2.38 1.63 -14.16
CA LYS A 287 3.43 0.78 -14.72
C LYS A 287 4.78 1.44 -14.57
N SER A 288 5.72 0.68 -14.03
CA SER A 288 7.12 1.04 -13.94
C SER A 288 7.97 -0.22 -14.05
N TYR A 289 9.29 -0.05 -14.11
CA TYR A 289 10.21 -1.18 -14.04
C TYR A 289 9.97 -2.03 -12.78
N ASP A 290 9.64 -1.39 -11.65
CA ASP A 290 9.39 -2.08 -10.39
C ASP A 290 7.99 -2.69 -10.28
N ARG A 291 7.03 -2.22 -11.08
CA ARG A 291 5.64 -2.70 -11.10
C ARG A 291 5.19 -2.89 -12.56
N PRO A 292 5.75 -3.89 -13.27
CA PRO A 292 5.58 -4.01 -14.72
C PRO A 292 4.24 -4.63 -15.13
N TYR A 293 3.42 -5.08 -14.16
CA TYR A 293 2.20 -5.84 -14.38
C TYR A 293 1.24 -5.13 -15.33
N GLU A 294 0.60 -5.90 -16.22
CA GLU A 294 -0.50 -5.46 -17.08
C GLU A 294 -1.79 -5.28 -16.27
N TYR A 295 -2.10 -6.25 -15.40
CA TYR A 295 -3.31 -6.26 -14.58
C TYR A 295 -3.01 -6.34 -13.09
N VAL A 296 -3.79 -5.59 -12.33
CA VAL A 296 -3.61 -5.40 -10.89
C VAL A 296 -4.96 -5.41 -10.20
N THR A 297 -4.99 -5.66 -8.90
CA THR A 297 -6.19 -5.39 -8.10
C THR A 297 -6.39 -3.89 -7.97
N VAL A 298 -7.64 -3.44 -8.05
CA VAL A 298 -8.00 -2.02 -7.98
C VAL A 298 -9.08 -1.76 -6.93
N ARG A 299 -8.95 -0.64 -6.22
CA ARG A 299 -9.86 -0.23 -5.15
C ARG A 299 -10.47 1.12 -5.46
N HIS A 300 -11.77 1.26 -5.22
CA HIS A 300 -12.43 2.56 -5.29
C HIS A 300 -12.02 3.42 -4.09
N ILE A 301 -11.54 4.63 -4.35
CA ILE A 301 -11.17 5.60 -3.31
C ILE A 301 -12.33 6.57 -3.04
N PRO A 302 -12.51 7.00 -1.77
CA PRO A 302 -13.60 7.88 -1.39
C PRO A 302 -13.24 9.31 -1.78
N ILE A 303 -13.57 9.68 -3.01
CA ILE A 303 -13.40 11.03 -3.56
C ILE A 303 -14.60 11.35 -4.44
N ALA A 304 -14.97 12.62 -4.50
CA ALA A 304 -16.01 13.16 -5.37
C ALA A 304 -15.57 14.55 -5.87
N PRO A 305 -16.10 15.05 -6.99
CA PRO A 305 -15.80 16.40 -7.47
C PRO A 305 -16.08 17.50 -6.42
N THR A 306 -17.04 17.26 -5.53
CA THR A 306 -17.45 18.18 -4.45
C THR A 306 -16.86 17.84 -3.08
N SER A 307 -15.86 16.95 -3.00
CA SER A 307 -15.29 16.48 -1.74
C SER A 307 -14.90 17.57 -0.75
N TYR A 308 -14.49 18.73 -1.26
CA TYR A 308 -13.98 19.86 -0.49
C TYR A 308 -14.85 21.12 -0.61
N GLU A 309 -16.10 21.00 -1.05
CA GLU A 309 -16.97 22.14 -1.35
C GLU A 309 -17.24 23.07 -0.14
N PHE A 310 -17.14 22.54 1.08
CA PHE A 310 -17.24 23.33 2.32
C PHE A 310 -16.20 24.46 2.38
N TYR A 311 -15.01 24.25 1.80
CA TYR A 311 -13.90 25.20 1.82
C TYR A 311 -13.85 26.11 0.58
N GLY A 312 -14.66 25.83 -0.44
CA GLY A 312 -14.72 26.62 -1.66
C GLY A 312 -15.34 25.89 -2.83
N ASP A 313 -15.79 26.67 -3.82
CA ASP A 313 -16.42 26.12 -5.02
C ASP A 313 -15.38 25.50 -5.97
N ASN A 314 -15.70 24.33 -6.52
CA ASN A 314 -14.93 23.65 -7.56
C ASN A 314 -13.42 23.55 -7.25
N LEU A 315 -13.07 23.05 -6.05
CA LEU A 315 -11.67 22.89 -5.64
C LEU A 315 -10.95 21.72 -6.33
N LEU A 316 -11.66 20.88 -7.09
CA LEU A 316 -11.10 19.76 -7.87
C LEU A 316 -11.43 19.88 -9.37
N PRO A 317 -11.00 20.95 -10.05
CA PRO A 317 -11.33 21.19 -11.45
C PRO A 317 -10.77 20.13 -12.42
N ASN A 318 -9.71 19.43 -12.03
CA ASN A 318 -9.03 18.41 -12.83
C ASN A 318 -9.40 17.00 -12.36
N PHE A 319 -10.65 16.80 -11.92
CA PHE A 319 -11.09 15.55 -11.31
C PHE A 319 -10.80 14.33 -12.20
N ASP A 320 -11.01 14.43 -13.51
CA ASP A 320 -10.84 13.31 -14.44
C ASP A 320 -9.38 12.99 -14.80
N GLU A 321 -8.40 13.78 -14.34
CA GLU A 321 -6.96 13.51 -14.58
C GLU A 321 -6.44 12.31 -13.77
N MET A 322 -7.20 11.86 -12.76
CA MET A 322 -6.82 10.75 -11.90
C MET A 322 -7.99 9.77 -11.74
N PRO A 323 -7.75 8.45 -11.81
CA PRO A 323 -8.82 7.47 -11.67
C PRO A 323 -9.34 7.38 -10.23
N THR A 324 -10.63 7.06 -10.07
CA THR A 324 -11.25 6.77 -8.77
C THR A 324 -11.08 5.31 -8.37
N TRP A 325 -10.85 4.42 -9.34
CA TRP A 325 -10.35 3.07 -9.14
C TRP A 325 -8.83 3.04 -9.28
N VAL A 326 -8.12 2.84 -8.18
CA VAL A 326 -6.65 2.96 -8.16
C VAL A 326 -5.99 1.62 -7.81
N TYR A 327 -4.72 1.48 -8.22
CA TYR A 327 -3.85 0.35 -7.85
C TYR A 327 -3.97 0.04 -6.34
N ALA A 328 -4.24 -1.23 -6.03
CA ALA A 328 -4.44 -1.70 -4.68
C ALA A 328 -3.44 -2.81 -4.31
N THR A 329 -3.10 -2.85 -3.02
CA THR A 329 -2.36 -3.94 -2.38
C THR A 329 -3.14 -4.40 -1.15
N PRO A 330 -4.25 -5.14 -1.35
CA PRO A 330 -5.06 -5.65 -0.24
C PRO A 330 -4.24 -6.53 0.70
N HIS A 331 -4.49 -6.42 2.00
CA HIS A 331 -3.76 -7.18 3.01
C HIS A 331 -4.61 -8.37 3.48
N ASN A 332 -5.00 -9.24 2.58
CA ASN A 332 -5.91 -10.35 2.87
C ASN A 332 -5.51 -11.64 2.12
N ILE A 333 -4.21 -11.82 1.89
CA ILE A 333 -3.65 -12.87 1.05
C ILE A 333 -4.18 -14.24 1.48
N GLN A 334 -4.73 -14.99 0.52
CA GLN A 334 -5.14 -16.39 0.65
C GLN A 334 -4.44 -17.25 -0.39
N ARG A 335 -4.23 -18.53 -0.03
CA ARG A 335 -3.68 -19.53 -0.96
C ARG A 335 -4.69 -19.94 -2.04
N ASN A 336 -5.95 -20.05 -1.64
CA ASN A 336 -7.06 -20.39 -2.52
C ASN A 336 -8.10 -19.27 -2.42
N THR A 337 -8.47 -18.75 -3.57
CA THR A 337 -9.43 -17.67 -3.79
C THR A 337 -10.41 -18.06 -4.89
N PRO A 338 -11.55 -17.36 -5.04
CA PRO A 338 -12.49 -17.62 -6.15
C PRO A 338 -11.84 -17.59 -7.53
N GLN A 339 -10.85 -16.72 -7.75
CA GLN A 339 -10.12 -16.57 -9.01
C GLN A 339 -9.29 -17.83 -9.34
N THR A 340 -8.73 -18.46 -8.31
CA THR A 340 -7.83 -19.62 -8.44
C THR A 340 -8.56 -20.96 -8.55
N GLU A 341 -9.89 -21.00 -8.42
CA GLU A 341 -10.65 -22.26 -8.44
C GLU A 341 -10.58 -22.98 -9.79
N SER A 342 -10.54 -22.24 -10.90
CA SER A 342 -10.41 -22.78 -12.25
C SER A 342 -9.99 -21.71 -13.25
N CYS A 343 -9.56 -22.10 -14.45
CA CYS A 343 -9.26 -21.14 -15.52
C CYS A 343 -10.48 -20.27 -15.87
N ALA A 344 -11.69 -20.84 -15.82
CA ALA A 344 -12.94 -20.13 -16.05
C ALA A 344 -13.26 -19.08 -14.96
N GLY A 345 -12.51 -19.07 -13.85
CA GLY A 345 -12.56 -18.00 -12.86
C GLY A 345 -12.24 -16.64 -13.49
N CYS A 346 -11.26 -16.58 -14.40
CA CYS A 346 -10.85 -15.33 -15.06
C CYS A 346 -11.03 -15.34 -16.59
N HIS A 347 -10.89 -16.50 -17.23
CA HIS A 347 -10.99 -16.61 -18.69
C HIS A 347 -12.45 -16.71 -19.14
N ASN A 348 -12.86 -15.81 -20.02
CA ASN A 348 -14.25 -15.59 -20.46
C ASN A 348 -15.21 -15.32 -19.29
N ASN A 349 -14.70 -14.71 -18.21
CA ASN A 349 -15.50 -14.32 -17.06
C ASN A 349 -15.31 -12.84 -16.71
N PRO A 350 -16.31 -11.98 -16.95
CA PRO A 350 -16.22 -10.56 -16.61
C PRO A 350 -16.41 -10.25 -15.13
N GLU A 351 -16.81 -11.21 -14.29
CA GLU A 351 -17.18 -10.97 -12.89
C GLU A 351 -16.09 -10.24 -12.10
N PHE A 352 -14.83 -10.68 -12.22
CA PHE A 352 -13.71 -10.11 -11.48
C PHE A 352 -13.02 -8.93 -12.15
N PHE A 353 -13.43 -8.52 -13.35
CA PHE A 353 -12.78 -7.42 -14.07
C PHE A 353 -13.56 -6.12 -13.90
N LEU A 354 -12.84 -5.01 -13.75
CA LEU A 354 -13.41 -3.67 -13.77
C LEU A 354 -13.77 -3.28 -15.20
N THR A 355 -14.95 -3.70 -15.64
CA THR A 355 -15.55 -3.34 -16.93
C THR A 355 -16.34 -2.03 -16.79
N ALA A 356 -16.61 -1.36 -17.91
CA ALA A 356 -17.26 -0.04 -17.90
C ALA A 356 -18.63 -0.04 -17.19
N ASP A 357 -19.40 -1.13 -17.26
CA ASP A 357 -20.69 -1.29 -16.58
C ASP A 357 -20.59 -1.34 -15.05
N LYS A 358 -19.39 -1.52 -14.49
CA LYS A 358 -19.13 -1.53 -13.04
C LYS A 358 -18.59 -0.21 -12.51
N VAL A 359 -18.46 0.81 -13.37
CA VAL A 359 -18.00 2.15 -13.02
C VAL A 359 -19.17 3.12 -13.10
N TYR A 360 -19.28 4.03 -12.15
CA TYR A 360 -20.31 5.07 -12.19
C TYR A 360 -20.20 5.91 -13.47
N GLU A 361 -21.33 6.27 -14.07
CA GLU A 361 -21.37 6.99 -15.34
C GLU A 361 -20.56 8.29 -15.30
N ASN A 362 -20.64 9.02 -14.19
CA ASN A 362 -19.90 10.27 -13.97
C ASN A 362 -18.40 10.08 -13.67
N GLU A 363 -17.90 8.85 -13.61
CA GLU A 363 -16.50 8.52 -13.35
C GLU A 363 -15.85 7.74 -14.50
N LEU A 364 -16.60 7.44 -15.58
CA LEU A 364 -16.09 6.73 -16.75
C LEU A 364 -14.91 7.45 -17.39
N ALA A 365 -14.94 8.79 -17.45
CA ALA A 365 -13.87 9.60 -18.00
C ALA A 365 -12.56 9.43 -17.21
N ALA A 366 -12.65 9.57 -15.88
CA ALA A 366 -11.53 9.40 -14.95
C ALA A 366 -10.91 7.99 -15.00
N ASN A 367 -11.72 6.96 -15.21
CA ASN A 367 -11.29 5.56 -15.11
C ASN A 367 -11.02 4.89 -16.45
N LYS A 368 -11.10 5.62 -17.58
CA LYS A 368 -10.92 5.06 -18.93
C LYS A 368 -9.67 4.17 -19.05
N ASP A 369 -8.56 4.57 -18.42
CA ASP A 369 -7.27 3.87 -18.54
C ASP A 369 -7.17 2.65 -17.62
N VAL A 370 -8.01 2.56 -16.58
CA VAL A 370 -8.08 1.44 -15.63
C VAL A 370 -9.09 0.37 -16.07
N ILE A 371 -10.14 0.79 -16.79
CA ILE A 371 -11.20 -0.10 -17.28
C ILE A 371 -10.64 -1.17 -18.23
N VAL A 372 -11.11 -2.41 -18.05
CA VAL A 372 -10.81 -3.54 -18.92
C VAL A 372 -11.90 -3.65 -19.98
N GLU A 373 -11.55 -3.34 -21.22
CA GLU A 373 -12.49 -3.30 -22.36
C GLU A 373 -12.92 -4.70 -22.82
N SER A 374 -11.99 -5.66 -22.76
CA SER A 374 -12.22 -7.06 -23.12
C SER A 374 -11.59 -7.96 -22.07
N VAL A 375 -12.38 -8.87 -21.51
CA VAL A 375 -11.89 -9.90 -20.60
C VAL A 375 -11.01 -10.90 -21.36
N PRO A 376 -10.11 -11.63 -20.67
CA PRO A 376 -9.32 -12.67 -21.31
C PRO A 376 -10.20 -13.68 -22.04
N LEU A 377 -9.79 -14.08 -23.23
CA LEU A 377 -10.47 -15.12 -24.01
C LEU A 377 -10.55 -16.44 -23.23
N SER A 378 -11.50 -17.30 -23.58
CA SER A 378 -11.54 -18.66 -23.02
C SER A 378 -10.25 -19.41 -23.38
N ILE A 379 -9.88 -20.39 -22.56
CA ILE A 379 -8.71 -21.23 -22.85
C ILE A 379 -8.86 -21.93 -24.21
N ALA A 380 -10.06 -22.35 -24.59
CA ALA A 380 -10.31 -22.96 -25.89
C ALA A 380 -10.03 -21.99 -27.04
N GLU A 381 -10.47 -20.73 -26.93
CA GLU A 381 -10.19 -19.69 -27.92
C GLU A 381 -8.70 -19.35 -27.98
N ILE A 382 -8.02 -19.23 -26.83
CA ILE A 382 -6.57 -19.00 -26.76
C ILE A 382 -5.81 -20.11 -27.47
N LEU A 383 -6.19 -21.37 -27.25
CA LEU A 383 -5.57 -22.52 -27.89
C LEU A 383 -5.92 -22.65 -29.38
N THR A 384 -7.05 -22.06 -29.81
CA THR A 384 -7.45 -22.04 -31.23
C THR A 384 -6.77 -20.90 -31.99
N ASP A 385 -6.52 -19.77 -31.32
CA ASP A 385 -5.85 -18.59 -31.87
C ASP A 385 -4.31 -18.71 -31.80
N ALA A 386 -3.80 -19.55 -30.89
CA ALA A 386 -2.43 -20.03 -30.95
C ALA A 386 -2.23 -20.78 -32.28
N ALA A 387 -1.42 -20.22 -33.18
CA ALA A 387 -1.16 -20.83 -34.48
C ALA A 387 -0.84 -22.32 -34.30
N ALA A 388 -1.72 -23.18 -34.84
CA ALA A 388 -1.54 -24.61 -34.78
C ALA A 388 -0.16 -24.95 -35.35
N ARG A 389 0.54 -25.88 -34.69
CA ARG A 389 1.80 -26.42 -35.18
C ARG A 389 1.66 -26.78 -36.66
N PRO A 390 2.48 -26.21 -37.56
CA PRO A 390 2.40 -26.53 -38.98
C PRO A 390 2.46 -28.06 -39.19
N ALA A 391 1.72 -28.58 -40.16
CA ALA A 391 1.55 -30.04 -40.30
C ALA A 391 2.87 -30.81 -40.53
N ASP A 392 3.84 -30.16 -41.17
CA ASP A 392 5.19 -30.66 -41.39
C ASP A 392 6.04 -30.67 -40.11
N HIS A 393 5.60 -29.94 -39.08
CA HIS A 393 6.29 -29.85 -37.82
C HIS A 393 5.97 -30.99 -36.87
N VAL A 394 4.89 -31.77 -37.08
CA VAL A 394 4.40 -32.87 -36.20
C VAL A 394 5.45 -33.95 -35.87
N LYS A 395 6.52 -34.03 -36.68
CA LYS A 395 7.63 -34.99 -36.51
C LYS A 395 8.76 -34.53 -35.58
N TYR A 396 8.81 -33.26 -35.21
CA TYR A 396 9.87 -32.69 -34.38
C TYR A 396 9.58 -32.84 -32.88
N THR A 397 10.60 -33.09 -32.06
CA THR A 397 10.47 -33.10 -30.60
C THR A 397 10.63 -31.68 -30.04
N ILE A 398 10.21 -31.44 -28.79
CA ILE A 398 10.44 -30.16 -28.08
C ILE A 398 11.91 -29.71 -28.18
N ALA A 399 12.84 -30.65 -28.04
CA ALA A 399 14.28 -30.37 -28.14
C ALA A 399 14.70 -29.88 -29.55
N MET A 400 14.00 -30.31 -30.60
CA MET A 400 14.28 -29.90 -31.99
C MET A 400 13.64 -28.56 -32.35
N CYS A 401 12.59 -28.14 -31.64
CA CYS A 401 12.02 -26.80 -31.81
C CYS A 401 13.07 -25.72 -31.46
N ARG A 402 13.88 -25.96 -30.43
CA ARG A 402 14.98 -25.07 -30.00
C ARG A 402 15.94 -24.75 -31.13
N SER A 403 16.42 -25.75 -31.87
CA SER A 403 17.42 -25.53 -32.92
C SER A 403 16.94 -24.64 -34.07
N CYS A 404 15.63 -24.51 -34.26
CA CYS A 404 15.05 -23.74 -35.37
C CYS A 404 14.43 -22.40 -34.91
N HIS A 405 13.96 -22.32 -33.66
CA HIS A 405 13.24 -21.15 -33.14
C HIS A 405 14.01 -20.33 -32.10
N GLN A 406 15.18 -20.78 -31.68
CA GLN A 406 16.06 -20.05 -30.78
C GLN A 406 16.84 -18.98 -31.54
N VAL A 407 16.79 -17.74 -31.04
CA VAL A 407 17.58 -16.58 -31.48
C VAL A 407 18.40 -16.06 -30.30
N ASP A 408 19.40 -15.22 -30.56
CA ASP A 408 20.22 -14.66 -29.49
C ASP A 408 19.35 -13.89 -28.48
N GLY A 409 19.26 -14.41 -27.25
CA GLY A 409 18.42 -13.87 -26.18
C GLY A 409 17.05 -14.55 -25.96
N GLY A 410 16.73 -15.67 -26.63
CA GLY A 410 15.54 -16.48 -26.33
C GLY A 410 14.91 -17.15 -27.56
N PHE A 411 13.61 -17.46 -27.50
CA PHE A 411 12.84 -17.90 -28.68
C PHE A 411 12.33 -16.70 -29.49
N LEU A 412 12.00 -16.93 -30.77
CA LEU A 412 11.33 -15.94 -31.63
C LEU A 412 10.10 -15.35 -30.91
N LYS A 413 10.15 -14.04 -30.64
CA LYS A 413 9.14 -13.27 -29.88
C LYS A 413 7.88 -12.95 -30.67
N THR A 414 7.66 -13.63 -31.80
CA THR A 414 6.52 -13.41 -32.69
C THR A 414 5.75 -14.72 -32.84
N PRO A 415 4.46 -14.78 -32.44
CA PRO A 415 3.69 -13.67 -31.87
C PRO A 415 4.16 -13.30 -30.45
N GLU A 416 3.80 -12.09 -30.02
CA GLU A 416 4.19 -11.48 -28.72
C GLU A 416 3.78 -12.33 -27.49
N ASN A 417 2.94 -13.35 -27.71
CA ASN A 417 2.41 -14.30 -26.74
C ASN A 417 3.41 -15.39 -26.26
N HIS A 418 4.68 -15.38 -26.64
CA HIS A 418 5.68 -16.37 -26.16
C HIS A 418 6.53 -15.86 -24.98
N ARG A 419 6.32 -14.62 -24.54
CA ARG A 419 7.08 -14.02 -23.44
C ARG A 419 6.66 -14.66 -22.11
N GLY A 420 7.61 -15.25 -21.38
CA GLY A 420 7.36 -15.85 -20.06
C GLY A 420 7.09 -17.36 -20.04
N TYR A 421 6.87 -17.99 -21.20
CA TYR A 421 6.68 -19.45 -21.26
C TYR A 421 8.00 -20.21 -21.09
N ALA A 422 7.97 -21.25 -20.26
CA ALA A 422 9.08 -22.18 -20.10
C ALA A 422 9.21 -23.12 -21.31
N GLU A 423 10.42 -23.62 -21.54
CA GLU A 423 10.80 -24.36 -22.76
C GLU A 423 10.08 -25.71 -22.93
N ASP A 424 9.36 -26.18 -21.91
CA ASP A 424 8.56 -27.42 -21.88
C ASP A 424 7.07 -27.18 -22.19
N SER A 425 6.63 -25.92 -22.23
CA SER A 425 5.22 -25.54 -22.38
C SER A 425 4.74 -25.51 -23.83
N CYS A 426 5.62 -25.76 -24.81
CA CYS A 426 5.30 -25.67 -26.23
C CYS A 426 4.18 -26.64 -26.65
N GLU A 427 4.12 -27.84 -26.06
CA GLU A 427 3.06 -28.81 -26.36
C GLU A 427 1.69 -28.37 -25.83
N ILE A 428 1.66 -27.58 -24.75
CA ILE A 428 0.41 -27.05 -24.19
C ILE A 428 -0.22 -26.04 -25.17
N CYS A 429 0.59 -25.18 -25.78
CA CYS A 429 0.12 -24.12 -26.69
C CYS A 429 -0.01 -24.56 -28.15
N HIS A 430 0.73 -25.60 -28.59
CA HIS A 430 0.77 -26.04 -29.99
C HIS A 430 0.34 -27.49 -30.21
N ALA A 431 -0.28 -28.14 -29.22
CA ALA A 431 -0.94 -29.43 -29.44
C ALA A 431 -2.00 -29.30 -30.54
N LYS A 432 -2.18 -30.37 -31.32
CA LYS A 432 -3.37 -30.49 -32.14
C LYS A 432 -4.60 -30.44 -31.22
N PRO A 433 -5.65 -29.69 -31.55
CA PRO A 433 -6.94 -29.90 -30.92
C PRO A 433 -7.42 -31.29 -31.35
N GLU A 434 -7.16 -32.29 -30.53
CA GLU A 434 -7.90 -33.54 -30.61
C GLU A 434 -9.23 -33.29 -29.90
N LEU A 435 -10.27 -33.18 -30.72
CA LEU A 435 -11.69 -33.09 -30.34
C LEU A 435 -12.11 -34.26 -29.43
#